data_AF-U1PKR3-F1
#
_entry.id   AF-U1PKR3-F1
#
_cell.length_a   1.000
_cell.length_b   1.000
_cell.length_c   1.000
_cell.angle_alpha   90.00
_cell.angle_beta   90.00
_cell.angle_gamma   90.00
#
_symmetry.space_group_name_H-M   'P 1'
#
loop_
_entity.id
_entity.type
_entity.pdbx_description
1 polymer ?
#
loop_
_entity_poly.entity_id
_entity_poly.type
_entity_poly.pdbx_seq_one_letter_code
_entity_poly.pdbx_strand_id
1 'polypeptide(L)'
;MTVTDRSDEGWRRLDATDTLGETSVYTMLAHSEVVDVESPTGYDHPFSTGWAGGQIALYEREGATGYVWETVWETPTDAEQFVSAYRDVLEANGGDRAGTDQFVVPDGGFEDAFRVTRENRTVRIVNAPTVEGLVEVHGG
;
A
#
# COMPACT_ATOMS: atom_id res chain seq x y z
N MET A 1 14.48 6.99 -5.99
CA MET A 1 13.29 7.81 -5.68
C MET A 1 12.94 7.56 -4.23
N THR A 2 12.44 8.55 -3.49
CA THR A 2 12.00 8.40 -2.10
C THR A 2 10.57 8.91 -2.00
N VAL A 3 9.70 8.21 -1.28
CA VAL A 3 8.35 8.72 -0.99
C VAL A 3 8.49 10.06 -0.30
N THR A 4 7.81 11.08 -0.83
CA THR A 4 7.82 12.43 -0.26
C THR A 4 7.02 12.41 1.03
N ASP A 5 7.63 12.88 2.12
CA ASP A 5 6.96 12.98 3.41
C ASP A 5 5.88 14.07 3.37
N ARG A 6 4.63 13.69 3.61
CA ARG A 6 3.46 14.59 3.63
C ARG A 6 2.54 14.30 4.83
N SER A 7 3.09 13.69 5.87
CA SER A 7 2.35 13.37 7.07
C SER A 7 2.21 14.60 7.97
N ASP A 8 1.11 14.66 8.72
CA ASP A 8 0.89 15.68 9.75
C ASP A 8 1.75 15.42 11.00
N GLU A 9 1.85 16.42 11.89
CA GLU A 9 2.71 16.44 13.09
C GLU A 9 2.51 15.28 14.09
N GLY A 10 1.38 14.56 14.00
CA GLY A 10 1.10 13.39 14.83
C GLY A 10 1.69 12.07 14.33
N TRP A 11 2.10 12.00 13.05
CA TRP A 11 2.64 10.78 12.44
C TRP A 11 4.16 10.86 12.32
N ARG A 12 4.85 9.89 12.90
CA ARG A 12 6.31 9.79 12.81
C ARG A 12 6.70 8.81 11.71
N ARG A 13 7.36 9.31 10.67
CA ARG A 13 7.97 8.45 9.64
C ARG A 13 9.07 7.59 10.27
N LEU A 14 9.04 6.30 9.95
CA LEU A 14 10.08 5.36 10.32
C LEU A 14 11.14 5.31 9.22
N ASP A 15 12.40 5.55 9.58
CA ASP A 15 13.53 5.37 8.67
C ASP A 15 13.70 3.88 8.36
N ALA A 16 13.30 3.47 7.16
CA ALA A 16 13.39 2.09 6.67
C ALA A 16 14.84 1.55 6.61
N THR A 17 15.83 2.41 6.78
CA THR A 17 17.26 2.10 6.67
C THR A 17 17.79 1.14 7.74
N ASP A 18 17.11 0.98 8.88
CA ASP A 18 17.61 0.12 9.98
C ASP A 18 16.86 -1.22 10.14
N THR A 19 15.71 -1.46 9.49
CA THR A 19 15.00 -2.75 9.70
C THR A 19 14.11 -3.22 8.55
N LEU A 20 14.11 -2.59 7.37
CA LEU A 20 13.23 -3.04 6.28
C LEU A 20 14.01 -3.21 4.97
N GLY A 21 14.84 -4.25 4.90
CA GLY A 21 15.22 -4.86 3.62
C GLY A 21 14.00 -5.49 2.94
N GLU A 22 14.15 -5.94 1.70
CA GLU A 22 13.10 -6.62 0.91
C GLU A 22 12.27 -7.66 1.73
N THR A 23 12.90 -8.29 2.72
CA THR A 23 12.29 -9.25 3.66
C THR A 23 11.18 -8.67 4.53
N SER A 24 11.23 -7.39 4.92
CA SER A 24 10.23 -6.83 5.84
C SER A 24 9.02 -6.26 5.12
N VAL A 25 9.20 -5.80 3.87
CA VAL A 25 8.09 -5.54 2.93
C VAL A 25 7.40 -6.86 2.57
N TYR A 26 8.18 -7.93 2.37
CA TYR A 26 7.68 -9.29 2.20
C TYR A 26 6.87 -9.76 3.42
N THR A 27 7.37 -9.56 4.64
CA THR A 27 6.62 -9.92 5.85
C THR A 27 5.34 -9.10 5.99
N MET A 28 5.35 -7.81 5.63
CA MET A 28 4.15 -6.96 5.71
C MET A 28 3.09 -7.36 4.67
N LEU A 29 3.48 -7.63 3.43
CA LEU A 29 2.58 -8.11 2.36
C LEU A 29 2.08 -9.55 2.59
N ALA A 30 2.90 -10.39 3.21
CA ALA A 30 2.54 -11.75 3.60
C ALA A 30 1.62 -11.77 4.84
N HIS A 31 1.76 -10.79 5.75
CA HIS A 31 0.89 -10.66 6.92
C HIS A 31 -0.45 -10.01 6.56
N SER A 32 -0.44 -9.12 5.58
CA SER A 32 -1.66 -8.50 5.08
C SER A 32 -2.40 -9.40 4.09
N GLU A 33 -2.10 -10.70 3.93
CA GLU A 33 -2.78 -11.64 2.98
C GLU A 33 -3.01 -11.11 1.54
N VAL A 34 -2.34 -10.04 1.10
CA VAL A 34 -2.48 -9.42 -0.24
C VAL A 34 -1.84 -10.32 -1.30
N VAL A 35 -0.90 -11.15 -0.88
CA VAL A 35 -0.10 -12.02 -1.74
C VAL A 35 -0.10 -13.42 -1.12
N ASP A 36 -0.57 -14.42 -1.87
CA ASP A 36 -0.39 -15.83 -1.53
C ASP A 36 1.08 -16.20 -1.80
N VAL A 37 1.87 -16.43 -0.75
CA VAL A 37 3.33 -16.53 -0.84
C VAL A 37 3.82 -17.97 -0.73
N GLU A 38 3.25 -18.88 -1.52
CA GLU A 38 3.80 -20.23 -1.70
C GLU A 38 4.71 -20.29 -2.93
N SER A 39 5.84 -19.55 -2.96
CA SER A 39 6.99 -19.87 -3.85
C SER A 39 8.25 -19.03 -3.53
N PRO A 40 9.31 -19.62 -2.94
CA PRO A 40 10.57 -18.93 -2.63
C PRO A 40 11.50 -18.69 -3.84
N THR A 41 11.07 -18.95 -5.08
CA THR A 41 11.84 -18.66 -6.29
C THR A 41 10.92 -18.38 -7.47
N GLY A 42 10.71 -17.11 -7.84
CA GLY A 42 10.07 -16.75 -9.11
C GLY A 42 9.12 -15.56 -8.99
N TYR A 43 9.63 -14.36 -9.36
CA TYR A 43 8.86 -13.14 -9.58
C TYR A 43 8.03 -13.22 -10.88
N ASP A 44 7.21 -14.26 -11.02
CA ASP A 44 6.32 -14.49 -12.16
C ASP A 44 4.89 -14.67 -11.63
N HIS A 45 4.40 -13.66 -10.91
CA HIS A 45 2.98 -13.55 -10.58
C HIS A 45 2.36 -12.51 -11.53
N PRO A 46 1.13 -12.69 -12.06
CA PRO A 46 0.50 -11.71 -12.95
C PRO A 46 0.35 -10.32 -12.30
N PHE A 47 0.49 -10.24 -10.97
CA PHE A 47 0.49 -9.01 -10.20
C PHE A 47 1.84 -8.29 -10.16
N SER A 48 2.95 -8.89 -10.62
CA SER A 48 4.29 -8.29 -10.66
C SER A 48 4.84 -8.09 -12.07
N THR A 49 4.18 -8.65 -13.09
CA THR A 49 4.50 -8.38 -14.50
C THR A 49 4.38 -6.87 -14.76
N GLY A 50 5.45 -6.24 -15.24
CA GLY A 50 5.46 -4.80 -15.46
C GLY A 50 5.99 -3.95 -14.30
N TRP A 51 6.41 -4.55 -13.17
CA TRP A 51 6.92 -3.77 -12.05
C TRP A 51 8.31 -3.18 -12.36
N ALA A 52 8.39 -1.84 -12.39
CA ALA A 52 9.62 -1.10 -12.68
C ALA A 52 10.30 -0.54 -11.42
N GLY A 53 9.75 -0.83 -10.23
CA GLY A 53 10.29 -0.44 -8.93
C GLY A 53 9.23 0.13 -7.98
N GLY A 54 9.57 0.32 -6.72
CA GLY A 54 8.67 0.89 -5.74
C GLY A 54 9.36 1.27 -4.45
N GLN A 55 8.69 2.05 -3.60
CA GLN A 55 9.18 2.53 -2.32
C GLN A 55 8.03 2.53 -1.31
N ILE A 56 8.32 2.20 -0.06
CA ILE A 56 7.35 2.25 1.03
C ILE A 56 7.88 3.17 2.14
N ALA A 57 7.00 3.98 2.70
CA ALA A 57 7.23 4.75 3.91
C ALA A 57 6.25 4.28 4.98
N LEU A 58 6.77 3.90 6.14
CA LEU A 58 5.96 3.51 7.29
C LEU A 58 5.84 4.68 8.26
N TYR A 59 4.69 4.78 8.90
CA TYR A 59 4.36 5.81 9.86
C TYR A 59 3.78 5.17 11.12
N GLU A 60 4.06 5.76 12.26
CA GLU A 60 3.43 5.41 13.54
C GLU A 60 2.86 6.63 14.24
N ARG A 61 1.77 6.42 14.99
CA ARG A 61 1.15 7.42 15.87
C ARG A 61 0.52 6.73 17.06
N GLU A 62 1.07 6.92 18.26
CA GLU A 62 0.44 6.47 19.52
C GLU A 62 -0.03 5.00 19.53
N GLY A 63 0.73 4.10 18.90
CA GLY A 63 0.39 2.67 18.79
C GLY A 63 -0.42 2.29 17.55
N ALA A 64 -0.89 3.25 16.76
CA ALA A 64 -1.39 3.05 15.41
C ALA A 64 -0.24 3.06 14.39
N THR A 65 -0.42 2.34 13.29
CA THR A 65 0.50 2.28 12.16
C THR A 65 -0.20 2.72 10.88
N GLY A 66 0.56 3.24 9.95
CA GLY A 66 0.09 3.57 8.60
C GLY A 66 1.25 3.48 7.61
N TYR A 67 0.94 3.45 6.33
CA TYR A 67 1.98 3.44 5.30
C TYR A 67 1.59 4.18 4.03
N VAL A 68 2.61 4.58 3.29
CA VAL A 68 2.49 5.04 1.90
C VAL A 68 3.37 4.14 1.04
N TRP A 69 2.75 3.42 0.12
CA TRP A 69 3.43 2.57 -0.86
C TRP A 69 3.29 3.16 -2.26
N GLU A 70 4.41 3.52 -2.86
CA GLU A 70 4.46 3.99 -4.25
C GLU A 70 5.13 2.93 -5.14
N THR A 71 4.42 2.49 -6.18
CA THR A 71 4.94 1.56 -7.20
C THR A 71 5.01 2.25 -8.55
N VAL A 72 5.99 1.87 -9.36
CA VAL A 72 6.19 2.34 -10.73
C VAL A 72 6.11 1.15 -11.65
N TRP A 73 5.45 1.33 -12.78
CA TRP A 73 5.18 0.30 -13.77
C TRP A 73 5.80 0.62 -15.12
N GLU A 74 6.03 -0.41 -15.94
CA GLU A 74 6.57 -0.29 -17.28
C GLU A 74 5.66 0.57 -18.16
N THR A 75 4.36 0.28 -18.17
CA THR A 75 3.34 1.02 -18.92
C THR A 75 2.21 1.57 -18.04
N PRO A 76 1.47 2.58 -18.52
CA PRO A 76 0.27 3.04 -17.83
C PRO A 76 -0.81 1.96 -17.74
N THR A 77 -0.85 1.01 -18.69
CA THR A 77 -1.81 -0.09 -18.69
C THR A 77 -1.50 -1.09 -17.57
N ASP A 78 -0.23 -1.40 -17.32
CA ASP A 78 0.16 -2.31 -16.23
C ASP A 78 -0.20 -1.70 -14.86
N ALA A 79 0.04 -0.39 -14.69
CA ALA A 79 -0.38 0.34 -13.49
C ALA A 79 -1.91 0.30 -13.28
N GLU A 80 -2.70 0.35 -14.35
CA GLU A 80 -4.16 0.26 -14.28
C GLU A 80 -4.63 -1.14 -13.87
N GLN A 81 -4.02 -2.18 -14.46
CA GLN A 81 -4.29 -3.57 -14.11
C GLN A 81 -3.97 -3.83 -12.63
N PHE A 82 -2.85 -3.32 -12.13
CA PHE A 82 -2.49 -3.43 -10.72
C PHE A 82 -3.52 -2.75 -9.81
N VAL A 83 -3.97 -1.53 -10.13
CA VAL A 83 -5.01 -0.84 -9.35
C VAL A 83 -6.30 -1.64 -9.31
N SER A 84 -6.73 -2.19 -10.45
CA SER A 84 -7.94 -3.01 -10.50
C SER A 84 -7.79 -4.23 -9.59
N ALA A 85 -6.69 -4.96 -9.73
CA ALA A 85 -6.46 -6.18 -8.97
C ALA A 85 -6.31 -5.91 -7.46
N TYR A 86 -5.67 -4.79 -7.08
CA TYR A 86 -5.56 -4.39 -5.67
C TYR A 86 -6.93 -4.03 -5.07
N ARG A 87 -7.81 -3.38 -5.84
CA ARG A 87 -9.19 -3.10 -5.42
C ARG A 87 -9.99 -4.38 -5.24
N ASP A 88 -9.82 -5.35 -6.14
CA ASP A 88 -10.47 -6.67 -6.00
C ASP A 88 -10.04 -7.38 -4.72
N VAL A 89 -8.77 -7.27 -4.31
CA VAL A 89 -8.26 -7.80 -3.03
C VAL A 89 -8.94 -7.10 -1.85
N LEU A 90 -9.07 -5.77 -1.87
CA LEU A 90 -9.77 -5.04 -0.80
C LEU A 90 -11.24 -5.48 -0.71
N GLU A 91 -11.93 -5.56 -1.83
CA GLU A 91 -13.34 -5.99 -1.88
C GLU A 91 -13.50 -7.45 -1.41
N ALA A 92 -12.57 -8.34 -1.75
CA ALA A 92 -12.57 -9.73 -1.29
C ALA A 92 -12.37 -9.86 0.24
N ASN A 93 -11.67 -8.90 0.85
CA ASN A 93 -11.48 -8.81 2.30
C ASN A 93 -12.60 -8.04 3.01
N GLY A 94 -13.73 -7.76 2.33
CA GLY A 94 -14.85 -7.03 2.92
C GLY A 94 -14.70 -5.51 2.89
N GLY A 95 -13.79 -5.00 2.05
CA GLY A 95 -13.56 -3.58 1.84
C GLY A 95 -14.74 -2.90 1.16
N ASP A 96 -15.40 -2.00 1.88
CA ASP A 96 -16.46 -1.15 1.35
C ASP A 96 -15.89 0.14 0.76
N ARG A 97 -16.41 0.56 -0.40
CA ARG A 97 -16.03 1.84 -1.01
C ARG A 97 -16.55 3.00 -0.16
N ALA A 98 -15.63 3.83 0.33
CA ALA A 98 -15.90 5.04 1.10
C ALA A 98 -15.77 6.33 0.26
N GLY A 99 -15.33 6.22 -1.00
CA GLY A 99 -15.17 7.33 -1.93
C GLY A 99 -14.70 6.87 -3.31
N THR A 100 -14.23 7.79 -4.15
CA THR A 100 -13.75 7.46 -5.51
C THR A 100 -12.54 6.52 -5.49
N ASP A 101 -11.61 6.76 -4.57
CA ASP A 101 -10.35 6.03 -4.46
C ASP A 101 -10.12 5.47 -3.05
N GLN A 102 -11.18 5.43 -2.22
CA GLN A 102 -11.08 5.09 -0.80
C GLN A 102 -11.91 3.85 -0.47
N PHE A 103 -11.33 2.99 0.36
CA PHE A 103 -11.92 1.74 0.81
C PHE A 103 -11.74 1.63 2.33
N VAL A 104 -12.69 0.99 3.01
CA VAL A 104 -12.61 0.68 4.44
C VAL A 104 -12.88 -0.80 4.61
N VAL A 105 -11.91 -1.51 5.16
CA VAL A 105 -12.08 -2.89 5.60
C VAL A 105 -12.40 -2.84 7.10
N PRO A 106 -13.59 -3.28 7.53
CA PRO A 106 -14.07 -3.03 8.89
C PRO A 106 -13.48 -3.96 9.94
N ASP A 107 -13.02 -5.16 9.55
CA ASP A 107 -12.54 -6.20 10.46
C ASP A 107 -11.56 -7.15 9.74
N GLY A 108 -10.75 -7.90 10.51
CA GLY A 108 -9.87 -8.96 10.00
C GLY A 108 -8.42 -8.52 9.83
N GLY A 109 -7.60 -9.35 9.15
CA GLY A 109 -6.16 -9.08 8.96
C GLY A 109 -5.84 -7.85 8.09
N PHE A 110 -6.87 -7.28 7.47
CA PHE A 110 -6.84 -6.09 6.63
C PHE A 110 -7.57 -4.88 7.23
N GLU A 111 -8.09 -4.99 8.46
CA GLU A 111 -8.85 -3.92 9.12
C GLU A 111 -8.08 -2.59 9.05
N ASP A 112 -8.58 -1.66 8.24
CA ASP A 112 -7.99 -0.34 8.01
C ASP A 112 -8.79 0.41 6.93
N ALA A 113 -8.47 1.69 6.76
CA ALA A 113 -8.81 2.47 5.57
C ALA A 113 -7.66 2.48 4.56
N PHE A 114 -8.01 2.55 3.28
CA PHE A 114 -7.08 2.54 2.16
C PHE A 114 -7.44 3.64 1.15
N ARG A 115 -6.44 4.34 0.63
CA ARG A 115 -6.57 5.22 -0.55
C ARG A 115 -5.69 4.71 -1.68
N VAL A 116 -6.28 4.37 -2.82
CA VAL A 116 -5.57 3.80 -3.98
C VAL A 116 -5.67 4.74 -5.17
N THR A 117 -4.58 5.44 -5.46
CA THR A 117 -4.49 6.44 -6.53
C THR A 117 -3.48 6.02 -7.60
N ARG A 118 -3.69 6.49 -8.83
CA ARG A 118 -2.77 6.26 -9.95
C ARG A 118 -2.53 7.54 -10.73
N GLU A 119 -1.26 7.78 -11.06
CA GLU A 119 -0.80 8.86 -11.90
C GLU A 119 0.10 8.28 -13.01
N ASN A 120 -0.42 8.17 -14.24
CA ASN A 120 0.26 7.51 -15.37
C ASN A 120 0.71 6.08 -15.05
N ARG A 121 2.02 5.93 -14.75
CA ARG A 121 2.71 4.67 -14.47
C ARG A 121 2.99 4.47 -12.98
N THR A 122 2.58 5.42 -12.14
CA THR A 122 2.82 5.38 -10.70
C THR A 122 1.51 5.09 -10.00
N VAL A 123 1.52 4.15 -9.07
CA VAL A 123 0.40 3.85 -8.17
C VAL A 123 0.83 4.20 -6.76
N ARG A 124 -0.05 4.86 -6.01
CA ARG A 124 0.16 5.21 -4.60
C ARG A 124 -0.99 4.64 -3.77
N ILE A 125 -0.62 3.82 -2.79
CA ILE A 125 -1.51 3.25 -1.80
C ILE A 125 -1.17 3.90 -0.46
N VAL A 126 -2.16 4.53 0.16
CA VAL A 126 -2.07 5.06 1.54
C VAL A 126 -2.94 4.19 2.43
N ASN A 127 -2.44 3.82 3.59
CA ASN A 127 -3.15 3.02 4.58
C ASN A 127 -3.05 3.69 5.96
N ALA A 128 -4.17 3.66 6.68
CA ALA A 128 -4.29 4.15 8.05
C ALA A 128 -5.55 3.54 8.69
N PRO A 129 -5.67 3.51 10.03
CA PRO A 129 -6.84 2.94 10.73
C PRO A 129 -8.17 3.59 10.38
N THR A 130 -8.14 4.85 9.94
CA THR A 130 -9.35 5.60 9.61
C THR A 130 -9.18 6.37 8.32
N VAL A 131 -10.31 6.69 7.68
CA VAL A 131 -10.34 7.53 6.47
C VAL A 131 -9.73 8.90 6.72
N GLU A 132 -9.92 9.46 7.92
CA GLU A 132 -9.27 10.71 8.35
C GLU A 132 -7.75 10.53 8.43
N GLY A 133 -7.30 9.41 9.00
CA GLY A 133 -5.89 9.04 9.07
C GLY A 133 -5.22 8.95 7.69
N LEU A 134 -5.94 8.63 6.62
CA LEU A 134 -5.38 8.64 5.26
C LEU A 134 -4.92 10.04 4.83
N VAL A 135 -5.64 11.08 5.24
CA VAL A 135 -5.24 12.47 4.98
C VAL A 135 -4.06 12.83 5.87
N GLU A 136 -4.09 12.44 7.14
CA GLU A 136 -3.02 12.73 8.10
C GLU A 136 -1.70 12.04 7.76
N VAL A 137 -1.74 10.81 7.22
CA VAL A 137 -0.55 10.06 6.79
C VAL A 137 0.02 10.65 5.49
N HIS A 138 -0.85 11.04 4.56
CA HIS A 138 -0.42 11.61 3.30
C HIS A 138 -1.49 12.53 2.68
N GLY A 139 -1.37 13.82 2.98
CA GLY A 139 -2.17 14.87 2.37
C GLY A 139 -1.84 15.02 0.89
N GLY A 140 -2.72 14.50 0.03
CA GLY A 140 -2.68 14.66 -1.43
C GLY A 140 -3.79 15.57 -1.90
#